data_AF-A0A3A8EW67-F1
#
_entry.id   AF-A0A3A8EW67-F1
#
_cell.length_a   1.000
_cell.length_b   1.000
_cell.length_c   1.000
_cell.angle_alpha   90.00
_cell.angle_beta   90.00
_cell.angle_gamma   90.00
#
_symmetry.space_group_name_H-M   'P 1'
#
loop_
_entity.id
_entity.type
_entity.pdbx_description
1 polymer ?
#
loop_
_entity_poly.entity_id
_entity_poly.type
_entity_poly.pdbx_seq_one_letter_code
_entity_poly.pdbx_strand_id
1 'polypeptide(L)'
;MQFVQGLPQGVFVGQTHIQHPKALASEQSELDGFNLALHVNDDPKRVQSHRMALLDEFAEFGVTKITWMTQTHSTICHTVNEAMHLVALVGDGLVTQKKGHALMMMTADCLPVVLGNADGSEVANLHAGWRGLAGGIVENTIAEMRSKPTWAWLGAAISQPCFEVGAEVKDAFCSKYAALATAFQAGEQEGKYYADLYAIARFILNQHGVATVLGGDQCSYRQEQDYYSYRRHAKTGRMATFVFMS
;
A
#
# COMPACT_ATOMS: atom_id res chain seq x y z
N MET A 1 -11.68 14.10 3.38
CA MET A 1 -10.73 12.97 3.45
C MET A 1 -10.40 12.66 4.90
N GLN A 2 -10.23 11.39 5.29
CA GLN A 2 -9.88 11.00 6.66
C GLN A 2 -8.40 10.61 6.72
N PHE A 3 -7.63 11.27 7.58
CA PHE A 3 -6.21 10.97 7.78
C PHE A 3 -5.98 10.13 9.04
N VAL A 4 -4.95 9.29 8.98
CA VAL A 4 -4.44 8.53 10.13
C VAL A 4 -4.01 9.50 11.23
N GLN A 5 -4.45 9.24 12.45
CA GLN A 5 -4.12 10.03 13.64
C GLN A 5 -2.89 9.46 14.36
N GLY A 6 -2.24 10.29 15.18
CA GLY A 6 -1.09 9.86 15.99
C GLY A 6 0.25 9.83 15.24
N LEU A 7 0.31 10.42 14.05
CA LEU A 7 1.53 10.62 13.27
C LEU A 7 2.18 11.99 13.58
N PRO A 8 3.47 12.19 13.24
CA PRO A 8 4.12 13.49 13.40
C PRO A 8 3.33 14.62 12.72
N GLN A 9 3.37 15.82 13.31
CA GLN A 9 2.66 16.98 12.79
C GLN A 9 3.11 17.29 11.35
N GLY A 10 2.15 17.51 10.45
CA GLY A 10 2.41 17.80 9.05
C GLY A 10 2.63 16.56 8.19
N VAL A 11 2.56 15.34 8.75
CA VAL A 11 2.52 14.09 7.99
C VAL A 11 1.08 13.65 7.79
N PHE A 12 0.69 13.43 6.55
CA PHE A 12 -0.65 13.00 6.17
C PHE A 12 -0.59 11.62 5.53
N VAL A 13 -1.32 10.66 6.10
CA VAL A 13 -1.42 9.29 5.60
C VAL A 13 -2.88 8.91 5.47
N GLY A 14 -3.22 8.16 4.43
CA GLY A 14 -4.55 7.59 4.27
C GLY A 14 -4.63 6.62 3.10
N GLN A 15 -5.82 6.07 2.90
CA GLN A 15 -6.14 5.21 1.78
C GLN A 15 -7.51 5.59 1.23
N THR A 16 -7.64 5.61 -0.09
CA THR A 16 -8.90 5.93 -0.75
C THR A 16 -9.88 4.77 -0.63
N HIS A 17 -11.18 5.07 -0.60
CA HIS A 17 -12.24 4.06 -0.63
C HIS A 17 -12.94 4.04 -2.00
N ILE A 18 -13.72 2.99 -2.28
CA ILE A 18 -14.59 2.91 -3.46
C ILE A 18 -15.55 4.11 -3.50
N GLN A 19 -16.16 4.42 -2.35
CA GLN A 19 -17.05 5.57 -2.21
C GLN A 19 -16.22 6.84 -2.11
N HIS A 20 -16.43 7.74 -3.05
CA HIS A 20 -15.79 9.05 -3.07
C HIS A 20 -16.75 10.09 -3.67
N PRO A 21 -16.83 11.32 -3.12
CA PRO A 21 -17.71 12.36 -3.65
C PRO A 21 -17.43 12.75 -5.10
N LYS A 22 -16.20 12.52 -5.57
CA LYS A 22 -15.74 12.77 -6.95
C LYS A 22 -15.75 11.52 -7.84
N ALA A 23 -16.34 10.42 -7.38
CA ALA A 23 -16.46 9.21 -8.19
C ALA A 23 -17.40 9.44 -9.38
N LEU A 24 -16.90 9.08 -10.56
CA LEU A 24 -17.66 9.09 -11.80
C LEU A 24 -18.22 7.69 -12.07
N ALA A 25 -19.37 7.60 -12.74
CA ALA A 25 -19.98 6.33 -13.13
C ALA A 25 -19.03 5.52 -14.03
N SER A 26 -19.08 4.18 -13.92
CA SER A 26 -18.40 3.26 -14.82
C SER A 26 -19.41 2.64 -15.79
N GLU A 27 -18.97 2.29 -16.99
CA GLU A 27 -19.73 1.39 -17.88
C GLU A 27 -19.53 -0.09 -17.49
N GLN A 28 -18.51 -0.38 -16.69
CA GLN A 28 -18.17 -1.70 -16.16
C GLN A 28 -18.46 -1.73 -14.66
N SER A 29 -19.50 -2.45 -14.25
CA SER A 29 -19.95 -2.53 -12.86
C SER A 29 -18.85 -2.96 -11.88
N GLU A 30 -17.92 -3.81 -12.32
CA GLU A 30 -16.80 -4.29 -11.53
C GLU A 30 -15.73 -3.21 -11.24
N LEU A 31 -15.77 -2.09 -11.97
CA LEU A 31 -14.90 -0.91 -11.83
C LEU A 31 -15.65 0.31 -11.26
N ASP A 32 -16.90 0.14 -10.82
CA ASP A 32 -17.69 1.23 -10.20
C ASP A 32 -16.97 1.84 -8.99
N GLY A 33 -17.22 3.14 -8.77
CA GLY A 33 -16.58 3.91 -7.69
C GLY A 33 -15.25 4.56 -8.08
N PHE A 34 -14.46 4.95 -7.09
CA PHE A 34 -13.28 5.79 -7.28
C PHE A 34 -12.02 5.01 -7.69
N ASN A 35 -12.05 4.36 -8.86
CA ASN A 35 -10.89 3.63 -9.38
C ASN A 35 -9.77 4.58 -9.82
N LEU A 36 -8.54 4.27 -9.40
CA LEU A 36 -7.33 5.06 -9.68
C LEU A 36 -6.33 4.35 -10.60
N ALA A 37 -6.64 3.13 -11.05
CA ALA A 37 -5.73 2.32 -11.86
C ALA A 37 -6.00 2.40 -13.37
N LEU A 38 -4.95 2.73 -14.12
CA LEU A 38 -4.96 2.74 -15.60
C LEU A 38 -4.73 1.36 -16.22
N HIS A 39 -4.29 0.37 -15.43
CA HIS A 39 -3.88 -0.95 -15.91
C HIS A 39 -4.95 -2.05 -15.71
N VAL A 40 -6.19 -1.65 -15.39
CA VAL A 40 -7.31 -2.58 -15.14
C VAL A 40 -8.41 -2.50 -16.19
N ASN A 41 -8.13 -1.87 -17.34
CA ASN A 41 -9.06 -1.69 -18.47
C ASN A 41 -10.31 -0.84 -18.16
N ASP A 42 -10.16 0.14 -17.28
CA ASP A 42 -11.13 1.23 -17.11
C ASP A 42 -10.98 2.30 -18.20
N ASP A 43 -11.94 3.22 -18.31
CA ASP A 43 -11.78 4.42 -19.13
C ASP A 43 -10.61 5.28 -18.59
N PRO A 44 -9.54 5.49 -19.36
CA PRO A 44 -8.41 6.30 -18.91
C PRO A 44 -8.79 7.74 -18.59
N LYS A 45 -9.82 8.32 -19.23
CA LYS A 45 -10.27 9.70 -18.91
C LYS A 45 -10.91 9.76 -17.53
N ARG A 46 -11.71 8.75 -17.19
CA ARG A 46 -12.34 8.59 -15.88
C ARG A 46 -11.28 8.47 -14.78
N VAL A 47 -10.33 7.55 -14.95
CA VAL A 47 -9.24 7.34 -14.00
C VAL A 47 -8.39 8.60 -13.82
N GLN A 48 -8.06 9.30 -14.91
CA GLN A 48 -7.29 10.54 -14.81
C GLN A 48 -8.07 11.65 -14.09
N SER A 49 -9.39 11.73 -14.29
CA SER A 49 -10.25 12.67 -13.55
C SER A 49 -10.23 12.40 -12.04
N HIS A 50 -10.28 11.12 -11.62
CA HIS A 50 -10.14 10.75 -10.21
C HIS A 50 -8.76 11.11 -9.65
N ARG A 51 -7.69 10.89 -10.42
CA ARG A 51 -6.32 11.27 -9.99
C ARG A 51 -6.13 12.78 -9.86
N MET A 52 -6.75 13.58 -10.74
CA MET A 52 -6.74 15.04 -10.64
C MET A 52 -7.57 15.52 -9.44
N ALA A 53 -8.73 14.91 -9.19
CA ALA A 53 -9.52 15.22 -8.00
C ALA A 53 -8.72 15.01 -6.70
N LEU A 54 -7.91 13.95 -6.60
CA LEU A 54 -7.01 13.76 -5.45
C LEU A 54 -5.93 14.84 -5.36
N LEU A 55 -5.34 15.26 -6.48
CA LEU A 55 -4.36 16.34 -6.47
C LEU A 55 -4.97 17.64 -5.96
N ASP A 56 -6.18 17.97 -6.43
CA ASP A 56 -6.90 19.17 -5.99
C ASP A 56 -7.20 19.11 -4.48
N GLU A 57 -7.63 17.96 -3.96
CA GLU A 57 -7.89 17.77 -2.53
C GLU A 57 -6.60 17.83 -1.70
N PHE A 58 -5.50 17.24 -2.18
CA PHE A 58 -4.22 17.31 -1.48
C PHE A 58 -3.57 18.70 -1.56
N ALA A 59 -3.90 19.52 -2.57
CA ALA A 59 -3.39 20.88 -2.70
C ALA A 59 -3.84 21.79 -1.54
N GLU A 60 -4.99 21.50 -0.92
CA GLU A 60 -5.44 22.17 0.31
C GLU A 60 -4.44 21.98 1.48
N PHE A 61 -3.61 20.95 1.41
CA PHE A 61 -2.57 20.61 2.40
C PHE A 61 -1.15 20.89 1.88
N GLY A 62 -1.01 21.68 0.80
CA GLY A 62 0.27 22.10 0.24
C GLY A 62 0.91 21.12 -0.74
N VAL A 63 0.20 20.08 -1.17
CA VAL A 63 0.70 19.16 -2.20
C VAL A 63 0.67 19.81 -3.58
N THR A 64 1.79 19.76 -4.28
CA THR A 64 1.95 20.25 -5.66
C THR A 64 2.32 19.14 -6.63
N LYS A 65 2.68 17.96 -6.11
CA LYS A 65 3.15 16.82 -6.89
C LYS A 65 2.61 15.51 -6.33
N ILE A 66 2.13 14.64 -7.22
CA ILE A 66 1.81 13.24 -6.92
C ILE A 66 2.74 12.35 -7.74
N THR A 67 3.22 11.24 -7.16
CA THR A 67 3.97 10.22 -7.91
C THR A 67 3.33 8.84 -7.79
N TRP A 68 3.09 8.24 -8.95
CA TRP A 68 2.62 6.88 -9.15
C TRP A 68 3.76 6.01 -9.69
N MET A 69 3.66 4.70 -9.49
CA MET A 69 4.59 3.72 -10.03
C MET A 69 3.92 2.69 -10.93
N THR A 70 4.74 2.04 -11.75
CA THR A 70 4.42 0.75 -12.37
C THR A 70 4.79 -0.36 -11.40
N GLN A 71 3.83 -0.77 -10.56
CA GLN A 71 4.01 -1.81 -9.55
C GLN A 71 4.11 -3.20 -10.17
N THR A 72 5.11 -3.99 -9.77
CA THR A 72 5.41 -5.30 -10.38
C THR A 72 5.55 -6.42 -9.35
N HIS A 73 5.21 -6.17 -8.08
CA HIS A 73 5.47 -7.08 -6.95
C HIS A 73 6.97 -7.39 -6.78
N SER A 74 7.82 -6.44 -7.16
CA SER A 74 9.26 -6.45 -6.98
C SER A 74 9.64 -6.00 -5.56
N THR A 75 10.95 -5.84 -5.36
CA THR A 75 11.54 -5.29 -4.14
C THR A 75 12.27 -3.97 -4.42
N ILE A 76 12.01 -3.35 -5.58
CA ILE A 76 12.67 -2.12 -6.03
C ILE A 76 12.01 -0.93 -5.35
N CYS A 77 12.82 -0.10 -4.69
CA CYS A 77 12.43 1.15 -4.08
C CYS A 77 13.21 2.32 -4.70
N HIS A 78 12.60 3.50 -4.81
CA HIS A 78 13.26 4.70 -5.32
C HIS A 78 13.03 5.92 -4.41
N THR A 79 14.08 6.72 -4.19
CA THR A 79 13.94 8.09 -3.68
C THR A 79 13.52 9.06 -4.80
N VAL A 80 12.44 9.82 -4.60
CA VAL A 80 11.82 10.66 -5.66
C VAL A 80 11.72 12.16 -5.34
N ASN A 81 12.79 12.77 -4.82
CA ASN A 81 12.77 14.18 -4.41
C ASN A 81 12.57 15.19 -5.56
N GLU A 82 13.42 15.17 -6.58
CA GLU A 82 13.48 16.27 -7.57
C GLU A 82 12.91 15.89 -8.94
N ALA A 83 13.03 14.62 -9.34
CA ALA A 83 12.64 14.20 -10.67
C ALA A 83 11.13 14.11 -10.83
N MET A 84 10.59 14.77 -11.86
CA MET A 84 9.32 14.39 -12.48
C MET A 84 9.64 13.42 -13.62
N HIS A 85 9.18 12.19 -13.50
CA HIS A 85 9.35 11.19 -14.55
C HIS A 85 8.15 11.23 -15.49
N LEU A 86 8.41 11.43 -16.79
CA LEU A 86 7.38 11.35 -17.84
C LEU A 86 6.79 9.94 -17.95
N VAL A 87 7.59 8.93 -17.62
CA VAL A 87 7.19 7.51 -17.56
C VAL A 87 7.27 7.07 -16.10
N ALA A 88 6.21 6.42 -15.61
CA ALA A 88 6.17 5.93 -14.23
C ALA A 88 7.30 4.92 -13.98
N LEU A 89 8.07 5.14 -12.91
CA LEU A 89 9.14 4.24 -12.49
C LEU A 89 8.59 2.82 -12.22
N VAL A 90 9.38 1.82 -12.55
CA VAL A 90 9.10 0.42 -12.18
C VAL A 90 9.59 0.16 -10.77
N GLY A 91 8.73 -0.43 -9.94
CA GLY A 91 9.06 -0.82 -8.57
C GLY A 91 7.84 -0.75 -7.66
N ASP A 92 8.06 -1.02 -6.38
CA ASP A 92 7.01 -1.23 -5.40
C ASP A 92 7.27 -0.45 -4.10
N GLY A 93 8.17 0.53 -4.12
CA GLY A 93 8.46 1.42 -3.01
C GLY A 93 8.91 2.80 -3.47
N LEU A 94 8.46 3.83 -2.76
CA LEU A 94 8.88 5.22 -2.92
C LEU A 94 9.31 5.80 -1.59
N VAL A 95 10.35 6.63 -1.61
CA VAL A 95 10.80 7.46 -0.48
C VAL A 95 10.84 8.92 -0.91
N THR A 96 10.50 9.86 -0.03
CA THR A 96 10.74 11.28 -0.24
C THR A 96 11.08 12.01 1.05
N GLN A 97 11.93 13.03 0.92
CA GLN A 97 12.17 14.04 1.95
C GLN A 97 11.57 15.40 1.56
N LYS A 98 10.78 15.46 0.49
CA LYS A 98 10.18 16.69 -0.02
C LYS A 98 8.76 16.87 0.50
N LYS A 99 8.53 18.03 1.13
CA LYS A 99 7.20 18.55 1.41
C LYS A 99 6.45 18.85 0.12
N GLY A 100 5.13 18.79 0.19
CA GLY A 100 4.24 19.00 -0.95
C GLY A 100 4.30 17.89 -2.01
N HIS A 101 4.88 16.73 -1.70
CA HIS A 101 4.98 15.59 -2.62
C HIS A 101 4.30 14.35 -2.04
N ALA A 102 3.20 13.93 -2.68
CA ALA A 102 2.47 12.72 -2.32
C ALA A 102 2.96 11.48 -3.07
N LEU A 103 3.24 10.42 -2.30
CA LEU A 103 3.63 9.11 -2.78
C LEU A 103 2.41 8.20 -2.82
N MET A 104 2.13 7.57 -3.96
CA MET A 104 0.93 6.75 -4.15
C MET A 104 1.27 5.28 -4.38
N MET A 105 0.53 4.39 -3.73
CA MET A 105 0.59 2.95 -3.95
C MET A 105 -0.80 2.39 -4.17
N MET A 106 -1.04 1.75 -5.31
CA MET A 106 -2.33 1.14 -5.63
C MET A 106 -2.37 -0.29 -5.10
N THR A 107 -3.47 -0.67 -4.46
CA THR A 107 -3.66 -2.05 -4.00
C THR A 107 -5.01 -2.58 -4.44
N ALA A 108 -5.17 -3.90 -4.34
CA ALA A 108 -6.42 -4.65 -4.16
C ALA A 108 -5.99 -5.97 -3.53
N ASP A 109 -6.23 -6.09 -2.22
CA ASP A 109 -5.74 -7.16 -1.33
C ASP A 109 -4.28 -7.11 -0.90
N CYS A 110 -3.34 -6.72 -1.77
CA CYS A 110 -1.94 -6.58 -1.34
C CYS A 110 -1.78 -5.52 -0.24
N LEU A 111 -0.83 -5.72 0.67
CA LEU A 111 -0.64 -4.86 1.84
C LEU A 111 0.08 -3.55 1.47
N PRO A 112 -0.54 -2.38 1.61
CA PRO A 112 0.20 -1.13 1.58
C PRO A 112 0.86 -0.88 2.94
N VAL A 113 2.13 -0.47 2.93
CA VAL A 113 2.88 -0.08 4.13
C VAL A 113 3.42 1.31 3.94
N VAL A 114 3.16 2.19 4.92
CA VAL A 114 3.74 3.53 4.98
C VAL A 114 4.74 3.55 6.12
N LEU A 115 5.91 4.12 5.88
CA LEU A 115 6.96 4.32 6.88
C LEU A 115 7.25 5.81 7.04
N GLY A 116 7.71 6.21 8.22
CA GLY A 116 8.32 7.52 8.37
C GLY A 116 9.17 7.62 9.62
N ASN A 117 9.94 8.69 9.65
CA ASN A 117 10.86 9.00 10.73
C ASN A 117 10.19 9.82 11.85
N ALA A 118 10.91 9.99 12.95
CA ALA A 118 10.36 10.58 14.17
C ALA A 118 10.01 12.07 14.04
N ASP A 119 10.78 12.82 13.24
CA ASP A 119 10.58 14.26 13.04
C ASP A 119 9.58 14.57 11.92
N GLY A 120 9.12 13.56 11.16
CA GLY A 120 8.23 13.75 10.02
C GLY A 120 8.88 14.50 8.86
N SER A 121 10.20 14.36 8.69
CA SER A 121 10.96 14.95 7.56
C SER A 121 11.22 13.97 6.41
N GLU A 122 10.90 12.70 6.59
CA GLU A 122 11.05 11.65 5.59
C GLU A 122 9.93 10.62 5.70
N VAL A 123 9.32 10.29 4.56
CA VAL A 123 8.25 9.31 4.46
C VAL A 123 8.49 8.36 3.30
N ALA A 124 7.98 7.15 3.44
CA ALA A 124 7.98 6.13 2.40
C ALA A 124 6.60 5.50 2.25
N ASN A 125 6.27 5.08 1.04
CA ASN A 125 5.06 4.31 0.73
C ASN A 125 5.48 3.11 -0.11
N LEU A 126 5.01 1.92 0.24
CA LEU A 126 5.37 0.69 -0.47
C LEU A 126 4.19 -0.27 -0.61
N HIS A 127 4.23 -1.02 -1.70
CA HIS A 127 3.30 -2.09 -2.04
C HIS A 127 3.92 -3.44 -1.67
N ALA A 128 3.39 -4.07 -0.62
CA ALA A 128 3.85 -5.33 -0.08
C ALA A 128 2.86 -6.46 -0.36
N GLY A 129 2.70 -6.83 -1.64
CA GLY A 129 2.17 -8.16 -1.97
C GLY A 129 3.09 -9.26 -1.42
N TRP A 130 2.60 -10.50 -1.30
CA TRP A 130 3.35 -11.57 -0.62
C TRP A 130 4.77 -11.79 -1.21
N ARG A 131 4.93 -11.64 -2.53
CA ARG A 131 6.24 -11.76 -3.21
C ARG A 131 7.22 -10.66 -2.79
N GLY A 132 6.76 -9.40 -2.82
CA GLY A 132 7.58 -8.26 -2.40
C GLY A 132 7.92 -8.34 -0.90
N LEU A 133 6.93 -8.68 -0.07
CA LEU A 133 7.10 -8.82 1.37
C LEU A 133 8.10 -9.93 1.73
N ALA A 134 8.01 -11.11 1.09
CA ALA A 134 8.98 -12.19 1.28
C ALA A 134 10.36 -11.82 0.72
N GLY A 135 10.38 -11.15 -0.43
CA GLY A 135 11.60 -10.73 -1.13
C GLY A 135 12.36 -9.58 -0.46
N GLY A 136 11.72 -8.88 0.49
CA GLY A 136 12.37 -7.85 1.29
C GLY A 136 12.10 -6.40 0.84
N ILE A 137 10.93 -6.09 0.29
CA ILE A 137 10.57 -4.71 -0.07
C ILE A 137 10.60 -3.77 1.15
N VAL A 138 10.25 -4.25 2.35
CA VAL A 138 10.32 -3.47 3.58
C VAL A 138 11.78 -3.13 3.88
N GLU A 139 12.65 -4.14 3.92
CA GLU A 139 14.07 -3.99 4.17
C GLU A 139 14.74 -3.06 3.16
N ASN A 140 14.44 -3.24 1.87
CA ASN A 140 14.98 -2.39 0.80
C ASN A 140 14.49 -0.94 0.92
N THR A 141 13.23 -0.72 1.31
CA THR A 141 12.72 0.64 1.53
C THR A 141 13.39 1.30 2.74
N ILE A 142 13.58 0.57 3.84
CA ILE A 142 14.31 1.07 5.02
C ILE A 142 15.76 1.43 4.67
N ALA A 143 16.42 0.64 3.81
CA ALA A 143 17.77 0.92 3.35
C ALA A 143 17.87 2.15 2.43
N GLU A 144 16.81 2.45 1.68
CA GLU A 144 16.72 3.63 0.81
C GLU A 144 16.44 4.92 1.59
N MET A 145 15.79 4.82 2.76
CA MET A 145 15.58 5.95 3.65
C MET A 145 16.90 6.47 4.25
N ARG A 146 17.04 7.79 4.34
CA ARG A 146 18.21 8.46 4.94
C ARG A 146 18.22 8.34 6.46
N SER A 147 17.03 8.30 7.05
CA SER A 147 16.80 8.15 8.48
C SER A 147 16.06 6.86 8.78
N LYS A 148 16.34 6.27 9.95
CA LYS A 148 15.64 5.06 10.36
C LYS A 148 14.17 5.39 10.61
N PRO A 149 13.22 4.63 10.03
CA PRO A 149 11.82 4.83 10.36
C PRO A 149 11.57 4.44 11.82
N THR A 150 10.69 5.19 12.47
CA THR A 150 10.30 4.94 13.86
C THR A 150 8.85 4.50 13.97
N TRP A 151 8.06 4.76 12.94
CA TRP A 151 6.67 4.34 12.86
C TRP A 151 6.35 3.75 11.49
N ALA A 152 5.33 2.91 11.46
CA ALA A 152 4.70 2.40 10.26
C ALA A 152 3.17 2.46 10.38
N TRP A 153 2.50 2.56 9.24
CA TRP A 153 1.07 2.36 9.14
C TRP A 153 0.76 1.28 8.10
N LEU A 154 -0.08 0.32 8.48
CA LEU A 154 -0.55 -0.77 7.63
C LEU A 154 -1.97 -0.45 7.17
N GLY A 155 -2.16 -0.19 5.88
CA GLY A 155 -3.48 0.07 5.31
C GLY A 155 -4.30 -1.20 5.08
N ALA A 156 -5.51 -1.04 4.56
CA ALA A 156 -6.40 -2.16 4.28
C ALA A 156 -5.80 -3.09 3.21
N ALA A 157 -5.79 -4.38 3.58
CA ALA A 157 -5.29 -5.51 2.83
C ALA A 157 -6.22 -6.71 3.05
N ILE A 158 -5.96 -7.84 2.39
CA ILE A 158 -6.70 -9.06 2.68
C ILE A 158 -6.28 -9.64 4.04
N SER A 159 -7.25 -9.85 4.93
CA SER A 159 -6.99 -10.42 6.26
C SER A 159 -6.77 -11.93 6.20
N GLN A 160 -6.09 -12.48 7.22
CA GLN A 160 -5.73 -13.90 7.30
C GLN A 160 -6.87 -14.87 6.96
N PRO A 161 -8.08 -14.75 7.52
CA PRO A 161 -9.16 -15.71 7.24
C PRO A 161 -9.63 -15.73 5.78
N CYS A 162 -9.25 -14.74 4.97
CA CYS A 162 -9.62 -14.63 3.56
C CYS A 162 -8.42 -14.90 2.63
N PHE A 163 -7.21 -15.01 3.16
CA PHE A 163 -5.98 -15.12 2.38
C PHE A 163 -5.41 -16.54 2.40
N GLU A 164 -6.13 -17.46 1.77
CA GLU A 164 -5.60 -18.80 1.51
C GLU A 164 -4.49 -18.74 0.43
N VAL A 165 -3.40 -19.44 0.70
CA VAL A 165 -2.19 -19.57 -0.13
C VAL A 165 -1.68 -21.02 -0.10
N GLY A 166 -0.78 -21.39 -1.02
CA GLY A 166 -0.12 -22.69 -0.99
C GLY A 166 1.13 -22.71 -0.10
N ALA A 167 1.69 -23.90 0.10
CA ALA A 167 2.91 -24.12 0.88
C ALA A 167 4.09 -23.28 0.40
N GLU A 168 4.19 -23.01 -0.91
CA GLU A 168 5.26 -22.19 -1.50
C GLU A 168 5.34 -20.79 -0.91
N VAL A 169 4.18 -20.21 -0.54
CA VAL A 169 4.15 -18.89 0.08
C VAL A 169 4.65 -18.97 1.51
N LYS A 170 4.19 -19.96 2.29
CA LYS A 170 4.65 -20.19 3.66
C LYS A 170 6.16 -20.42 3.70
N ASP A 171 6.68 -21.26 2.82
CA ASP A 171 8.09 -21.61 2.76
C ASP A 171 8.96 -20.40 2.39
N ALA A 172 8.50 -19.53 1.49
CA ALA A 172 9.20 -18.29 1.14
C ALA A 172 9.45 -17.39 2.35
N PHE A 173 8.50 -17.33 3.30
CA PHE A 173 8.67 -16.57 4.54
C PHE A 173 9.46 -17.34 5.60
N CYS A 174 9.09 -18.60 5.87
CA CYS A 174 9.65 -19.38 6.97
C CYS A 174 11.12 -19.77 6.74
N SER A 175 11.54 -19.90 5.48
CA SER A 175 12.96 -20.16 5.14
C SER A 175 13.87 -18.99 5.49
N LYS A 176 13.33 -17.75 5.46
CA LYS A 176 14.05 -16.54 5.88
C LYS A 176 13.93 -16.29 7.38
N TYR A 177 12.72 -16.47 7.92
CA TYR A 177 12.40 -16.23 9.32
C TYR A 177 11.53 -17.36 9.88
N ALA A 178 12.14 -18.33 10.56
CA ALA A 178 11.41 -19.49 11.11
C ALA A 178 10.26 -19.10 12.06
N ALA A 179 10.40 -17.97 12.78
CA ALA A 179 9.38 -17.44 13.68
C ALA A 179 8.06 -17.06 12.96
N LEU A 180 8.09 -16.80 11.65
CA LEU A 180 6.89 -16.48 10.88
C LEU A 180 5.94 -17.66 10.69
N ALA A 181 6.32 -18.89 11.09
CA ALA A 181 5.44 -20.04 11.05
C ALA A 181 4.09 -19.80 11.77
N THR A 182 4.07 -18.97 12.82
CA THR A 182 2.84 -18.62 13.56
C THR A 182 1.90 -17.69 12.80
N ALA A 183 2.37 -17.03 11.74
CA ALA A 183 1.53 -16.21 10.87
C ALA A 183 0.74 -17.03 9.82
N PHE A 184 0.90 -18.36 9.82
CA PHE A 184 0.21 -19.28 8.92
C PHE A 184 -0.65 -20.26 9.71
N GLN A 185 -1.97 -20.20 9.50
CA GLN A 185 -2.89 -21.23 9.99
C GLN A 185 -3.11 -22.29 8.90
N ALA A 186 -3.43 -23.52 9.31
CA ALA A 186 -3.80 -24.56 8.35
C ALA A 186 -5.05 -24.12 7.55
N GLY A 187 -5.01 -24.30 6.23
CA GLY A 187 -6.15 -24.08 5.35
C GLY A 187 -7.14 -25.25 5.39
N GLU A 188 -8.20 -25.16 4.59
CA GLU A 188 -9.21 -26.22 4.51
C GLU A 188 -8.68 -27.49 3.85
N GLN A 189 -7.75 -27.33 2.91
CA GLN A 189 -7.12 -28.41 2.17
C GLN A 189 -5.67 -28.64 2.65
N GLU A 190 -5.23 -29.90 2.59
CA GLU A 190 -3.83 -30.24 2.88
C GLU A 190 -2.88 -29.45 1.95
N GLY A 191 -1.81 -28.88 2.53
CA GLY A 191 -0.86 -28.04 1.80
C GLY A 191 -1.35 -26.61 1.53
N LYS A 192 -2.55 -26.22 1.99
CA LYS A 192 -3.03 -24.83 2.00
C LYS A 192 -2.88 -24.20 3.37
N TYR A 193 -2.72 -22.88 3.38
CA TYR A 193 -2.55 -22.08 4.60
C TYR A 193 -3.27 -20.75 4.49
N TYR A 194 -3.81 -20.28 5.60
CA TYR A 194 -4.27 -18.89 5.75
C TYR A 194 -3.11 -18.03 6.26
N ALA A 195 -2.61 -17.13 5.41
CA ALA A 195 -1.46 -16.28 5.72
C ALA A 195 -1.88 -14.92 6.29
N ASP A 196 -1.25 -14.48 7.38
CA ASP A 196 -1.46 -13.16 7.97
C ASP A 196 -0.40 -12.17 7.50
N LEU A 197 -0.72 -11.39 6.45
CA LEU A 197 0.17 -10.36 5.92
C LEU A 197 0.49 -9.28 6.97
N TYR A 198 -0.45 -8.96 7.86
CA TYR A 198 -0.23 -7.94 8.88
C TYR A 198 0.73 -8.45 9.97
N ALA A 199 0.58 -9.69 10.43
CA ALA A 199 1.51 -10.29 11.39
C ALA A 199 2.91 -10.43 10.79
N ILE A 200 3.03 -10.84 9.53
CA ILE A 200 4.31 -10.92 8.81
C ILE A 200 4.97 -9.55 8.72
N ALA A 201 4.24 -8.52 8.29
CA ALA A 201 4.77 -7.18 8.18
C ALA A 201 5.21 -6.61 9.53
N ARG A 202 4.39 -6.77 10.58
CA ARG A 202 4.75 -6.36 11.95
C ARG A 202 6.02 -7.04 12.44
N PHE A 203 6.16 -8.34 12.19
CA PHE A 203 7.38 -9.07 12.53
C PHE A 203 8.61 -8.48 11.83
N ILE A 204 8.55 -8.30 10.50
CA ILE A 204 9.67 -7.76 9.72
C ILE A 204 10.01 -6.33 10.18
N LEU A 205 9.00 -5.47 10.37
CA LEU A 205 9.19 -4.09 10.84
C LEU A 205 9.87 -4.05 12.22
N ASN A 206 9.44 -4.89 13.16
CA ASN A 206 10.04 -4.98 14.48
C ASN A 206 11.51 -5.42 14.43
N GLN A 207 11.86 -6.36 13.54
CA GLN A 207 13.26 -6.78 13.35
C GLN A 207 14.16 -5.64 12.88
N HIS A 208 13.60 -4.61 12.25
CA HIS A 208 14.31 -3.42 11.78
C HIS A 208 14.15 -2.20 12.71
N GLY A 209 13.64 -2.41 13.93
CA GLY A 209 13.57 -1.37 14.96
C GLY A 209 12.36 -0.42 14.85
N VAL A 210 11.39 -0.73 13.98
CA VAL A 210 10.15 0.05 13.85
C VAL A 210 9.15 -0.43 14.89
N ALA A 211 9.19 0.18 16.09
CA ALA A 211 8.40 -0.28 17.24
C ALA A 211 6.93 0.16 17.20
N THR A 212 6.62 1.30 16.57
CA THR A 212 5.25 1.83 16.48
C THR A 212 4.62 1.43 15.15
N VAL A 213 3.75 0.42 15.16
CA VAL A 213 3.02 -0.01 13.96
C VAL A 213 1.52 0.18 14.17
N LEU A 214 0.94 1.11 13.41
CA LEU A 214 -0.47 1.48 13.42
C LEU A 214 -1.25 0.74 12.32
N GLY A 215 -2.58 0.72 12.44
CA GLY A 215 -3.47 0.11 11.45
C GLY A 215 -3.34 -1.41 11.38
N GLY A 216 -3.66 -1.98 10.22
CA GLY A 216 -3.60 -3.41 9.96
C GLY A 216 -4.70 -4.20 10.67
N ASP A 217 -5.92 -3.66 10.66
CA ASP A 217 -7.13 -4.19 11.29
C ASP A 217 -8.34 -4.25 10.31
N GLN A 218 -8.13 -3.84 9.05
CA GLN A 218 -9.15 -3.86 7.99
C GLN A 218 -9.04 -5.12 7.12
N CYS A 219 -10.09 -5.44 6.35
CA CYS A 219 -10.09 -6.53 5.38
C CYS A 219 -10.72 -6.09 4.07
N SER A 220 -9.91 -5.90 3.03
CA SER A 220 -10.38 -5.52 1.68
C SER A 220 -11.39 -6.51 1.10
N TYR A 221 -11.24 -7.80 1.40
CA TYR A 221 -12.15 -8.85 0.93
C TYR A 221 -13.52 -8.78 1.60
N ARG A 222 -13.60 -8.49 2.91
CA ARG A 222 -14.86 -8.50 3.67
C ARG A 222 -15.60 -7.16 3.63
N GLN A 223 -14.88 -6.05 3.50
CA GLN A 223 -15.44 -4.70 3.49
C GLN A 223 -15.69 -4.23 2.05
N GLU A 224 -16.63 -4.89 1.38
CA GLU A 224 -16.88 -4.71 -0.05
C GLU A 224 -17.35 -3.31 -0.47
N GLN A 225 -17.96 -2.55 0.46
CA GLN A 225 -18.43 -1.19 0.20
C GLN A 225 -17.29 -0.17 0.23
N ASP A 226 -16.21 -0.48 0.96
CA ASP A 226 -15.09 0.42 1.19
C ASP A 226 -13.92 0.13 0.25
N TYR A 227 -13.65 -1.15 -0.04
CA TYR A 227 -12.41 -1.55 -0.73
C TYR A 227 -12.65 -2.53 -1.88
N TYR A 228 -11.91 -2.31 -2.97
CA TYR A 228 -11.79 -3.30 -4.03
C TYR A 228 -11.01 -4.53 -3.53
N SER A 229 -11.29 -5.69 -4.11
CA SER A 229 -10.60 -6.94 -3.76
C SER A 229 -10.48 -7.82 -4.99
N TYR A 230 -9.24 -8.12 -5.38
CA TYR A 230 -8.93 -8.97 -6.52
C TYR A 230 -9.31 -10.43 -6.24
N ARG A 231 -9.14 -10.88 -5.00
CA ARG A 231 -9.54 -12.20 -4.54
C ARG A 231 -11.05 -12.38 -4.60
N ARG A 232 -11.83 -11.33 -4.33
CA ARG A 232 -13.29 -11.34 -4.48
C ARG A 232 -13.69 -11.30 -5.95
N HIS A 233 -13.11 -10.37 -6.72
CA HIS A 233 -13.34 -10.22 -8.16
C HIS A 233 -12.03 -9.91 -8.90
N ALA A 234 -11.61 -10.83 -9.76
CA ALA A 234 -10.34 -10.69 -10.49
C ALA A 234 -10.32 -9.45 -11.42
N LYS A 235 -11.48 -9.08 -11.99
CA LYS A 235 -11.67 -7.81 -12.68
C LYS A 235 -12.22 -6.82 -11.67
N THR A 236 -11.41 -5.88 -11.22
CA THR A 236 -11.82 -4.87 -10.23
C THR A 236 -10.88 -3.67 -10.25
N GLY A 237 -11.33 -2.54 -9.68
CA GLY A 237 -10.55 -1.32 -9.52
C GLY A 237 -9.41 -1.43 -8.51
N ARG A 238 -8.71 -0.31 -8.27
CA ARG A 238 -7.71 -0.18 -7.22
C ARG A 238 -7.97 1.05 -6.36
N MET A 239 -7.87 0.89 -5.04
CA MET A 239 -7.67 2.01 -4.13
C MET A 239 -6.20 2.38 -4.09
N ALA A 240 -5.90 3.59 -3.63
CA ALA A 240 -4.55 4.06 -3.42
C ALA A 240 -4.31 4.39 -1.94
N THR A 241 -3.23 3.88 -1.39
CA THR A 241 -2.62 4.41 -0.17
C THR A 241 -1.72 5.58 -0.53
N PHE A 242 -1.77 6.64 0.26
CA PHE A 242 -0.97 7.84 0.06
C PHE A 242 -0.26 8.29 1.35
N VAL A 243 0.86 8.97 1.17
CA VAL A 243 1.55 9.72 2.23
C VAL A 243 2.18 10.98 1.64
N PHE A 244 2.14 12.08 2.39
CA PHE A 244 2.88 13.31 2.09
C PHE A 244 3.18 14.10 3.35
N MET A 245 4.07 15.09 3.21
CA MET A 245 4.42 16.04 4.24
C MET A 245 4.05 17.45 3.77
N SER A 246 3.51 18.30 4.66
CA SER A 246 3.24 19.73 4.39
C SER A 246 4.36 20.64 4.87
#